data_AF-A0A1V8ZX37-F1
#
_entry.id   AF-A0A1V8ZX37-F1
#
_cell.length_a   1.000
_cell.length_b   1.000
_cell.length_c   1.000
_cell.angle_alpha   90.00
_cell.angle_beta   90.00
_cell.angle_gamma   90.00
#
_symmetry.space_group_name_H-M   'P 1'
#
loop_
_entity.id
_entity.type
_entity.pdbx_description
1 polymer ?
#
loop_
_entity_poly.entity_id
_entity_poly.type
_entity_poly.pdbx_seq_one_letter_code
_entity_poly.pdbx_strand_id
1 'polypeptide(L)' 'MFDGVARWWDGAELWLAQQWFPVQFVLVIAVLLPLCAGLAWVIHRGVDGVADLLVRSRRGDRTAAGGEGGDPGARS' A
#
# COMPACT_ATOMS: atom_id res chain seq x y z
N MET A 1 28.41 3.84 -7.72
CA MET A 1 27.02 3.98 -8.25
C MET A 1 26.15 4.85 -7.35
N PHE A 2 26.20 4.67 -6.03
CA PHE A 2 25.55 5.59 -5.08
C PHE A 2 26.20 6.99 -5.02
N ASP A 3 27.42 7.16 -5.55
CA ASP A 3 28.16 8.42 -5.53
C ASP A 3 27.44 9.56 -6.24
N GLY A 4 26.73 9.26 -7.32
CA GLY A 4 25.91 10.25 -8.03
C GLY A 4 24.73 10.73 -7.21
N VAL A 5 24.06 9.81 -6.49
CA VAL A 5 22.95 10.13 -5.59
C VAL A 5 23.45 10.90 -4.37
N ALA A 6 24.58 10.49 -3.80
CA ALA A 6 25.21 11.16 -2.66
C ALA A 6 25.59 12.61 -2.99
N ARG A 7 26.16 12.86 -4.18
CA ARG A 7 26.51 14.21 -4.61
C ARG A 7 25.31 15.09 -4.93
N TRP A 8 24.23 14.51 -5.45
CA TRP A 8 22.96 15.24 -5.62
C TRP A 8 22.32 15.57 -4.27
N TRP A 9 22.36 14.62 -3.33
CA TRP A 9 21.86 14.81 -1.97
C TRP A 9 22.65 15.87 -1.19
N ASP A 10 23.98 15.87 -1.29
CA ASP A 10 24.85 16.92 -0.73
C ASP A 10 24.47 18.32 -1.25
N GLY A 11 24.18 18.45 -2.54
CA GLY A 11 23.63 19.69 -3.11
C GLY A 11 22.25 20.06 -2.56
N ALA A 12 21.38 19.08 -2.32
CA ALA A 12 20.07 19.29 -1.70
C ALA A 12 20.21 19.73 -0.23
N GLU A 13 21.15 19.15 0.53
CA GLU A 13 21.48 19.54 1.90
C GLU A 13 21.96 20.98 1.97
N LEU A 14 22.88 21.39 1.07
CA LEU A 14 23.37 22.77 1.00
C LEU A 14 22.29 23.77 0.59
N TRP A 15 21.37 23.37 -0.30
CA TRP A 15 20.22 24.19 -0.68
C TRP A 15 19.22 24.35 0.48
N LEU A 16 18.95 23.26 1.22
CA LEU A 16 18.07 23.31 2.40
C LEU A 16 18.70 24.14 3.53
N ALA A 17 20.00 23.96 3.79
CA ALA A 17 20.70 24.60 4.90
C ALA A 17 20.77 26.14 4.77
N GLN A 18 20.79 26.66 3.53
CA GLN A 18 20.79 28.11 3.30
C GLN A 18 19.39 28.75 3.32
N GLN A 19 18.31 27.95 3.39
CA GLN A 19 16.96 28.49 3.45
C GLN A 19 16.62 29.06 4.82
N TRP A 20 15.69 30.00 4.85
CA TRP A 20 15.10 30.53 6.07
C TRP A 20 14.36 29.45 6.88
N PHE A 21 14.42 29.56 8.22
CA PHE A 21 13.81 28.58 9.15
C PHE A 21 12.34 28.23 8.83
N PRO A 22 11.43 29.18 8.53
CA PRO A 22 10.05 28.84 8.18
C PRO A 22 9.93 28.01 6.89
N VAL A 23 10.80 28.27 5.91
CA VAL A 23 10.80 27.55 4.62
C VAL A 23 11.23 26.10 4.82
N GLN A 24 12.27 25.86 5.63
CA GLN A 24 12.69 24.49 5.97
C GLN A 24 11.56 23.71 6.66
N PHE A 25 10.87 24.32 7.62
CA PHE A 25 9.76 23.69 8.34
C PHE A 25 8.60 23.32 7.42
N VAL A 26 8.20 24.24 6.53
CA VAL A 26 7.13 23.99 5.55
C VAL A 26 7.52 22.86 4.60
N LEU A 27 8.77 22.81 4.12
CA LEU A 27 9.25 21.73 3.27
C LEU A 27 9.22 20.37 4.00
N VAL A 28 9.65 20.32 5.26
CA VAL A 28 9.58 19.11 6.08
C VAL A 28 8.14 18.65 6.24
N ILE A 29 7.22 19.54 6.61
CA ILE A 29 5.79 19.22 6.74
C ILE A 29 5.23 18.72 5.39
N ALA A 30 5.56 19.41 4.30
CA ALA A 30 5.11 19.08 2.96
C ALA A 30 5.64 17.74 2.44
N VAL A 31 6.75 17.22 2.96
CA VAL A 31 7.27 15.89 2.62
C VAL A 31 6.80 14.84 3.61
N LEU A 32 6.83 15.13 4.91
CA LEU A 32 6.52 14.18 5.97
C LEU A 32 5.03 13.83 6.02
N LEU A 33 4.13 14.81 5.86
CA LEU A 33 2.69 14.57 5.85
C LEU A 33 2.27 13.62 4.71
N PRO A 34 2.63 13.85 3.44
CA PRO A 34 2.27 12.92 2.38
C PRO A 34 3.03 11.60 2.49
N LEU A 35 4.24 11.57 3.05
CA LEU A 35 4.94 10.31 3.30
C LEU A 35 4.17 9.44 4.33
N CYS A 36 3.74 10.04 5.43
CA CYS A 36 2.90 9.36 6.43
C CYS A 36 1.54 8.94 5.85
N ALA A 37 0.87 9.84 5.13
CA ALA A 37 -0.42 9.55 4.50
C ALA A 37 -0.29 8.46 3.43
N GLY A 38 0.78 8.51 2.63
CA GLY A 38 1.09 7.52 1.61
C GLY A 38 1.37 6.16 2.23
N LEU A 39 2.16 6.10 3.31
CA LEU A 39 2.41 4.85 4.03
C LEU A 39 1.13 4.27 4.62
N ALA A 40 0.30 5.10 5.27
CA ALA A 40 -1.01 4.68 5.76
C ALA A 40 -1.88 4.15 4.62
N TRP A 41 -1.92 4.84 3.48
CA TRP A 41 -2.68 4.43 2.31
C TRP A 41 -2.19 3.08 1.76
N VAL A 42 -0.88 2.85 1.70
CA VAL A 42 -0.30 1.57 1.27
C VAL A 42 -0.74 0.43 2.19
N ILE A 43 -0.72 0.66 3.51
CA ILE A 43 -1.18 -0.33 4.49
C ILE A 43 -2.67 -0.64 4.28
N HIS A 44 -3.51 0.39 4.18
CA HIS A 44 -4.95 0.20 3.94
C HIS A 44 -5.22 -0.54 2.63
N ARG A 45 -4.55 -0.14 1.54
CA ARG A 45 -4.66 -0.80 0.23
C ARG A 45 -4.22 -2.26 0.26
N GLY A 46 -3.15 -2.56 1.01
CA GLY A 46 -2.67 -3.92 1.22
C GLY A 46 -3.68 -4.78 1.98
N VAL A 47 -4.31 -4.22 3.03
CA VAL A 47 -5.36 -4.89 3.79
C VAL A 47 -6.57 -5.19 2.93
N ASP A 48 -7.06 -4.22 2.15
CA ASP A 48 -8.21 -4.41 1.25
C ASP A 48 -7.92 -5.48 0.18
N GLY A 49 -6.73 -5.46 -0.41
CA GLY A 49 -6.32 -6.44 -1.40
C GLY A 49 -6.26 -7.87 -0.84
N VAL A 50 -5.76 -8.03 0.39
CA VAL A 50 -5.70 -9.34 1.07
C VAL A 50 -7.09 -9.80 1.49
N ALA A 51 -7.95 -8.90 1.98
CA ALA A 51 -9.32 -9.21 2.35
C ALA A 51 -10.15 -9.68 1.14
N ASP A 52 -10.05 -8.99 0.00
CA ASP A 52 -10.72 -9.39 -1.24
C ASP A 52 -10.26 -10.76 -1.74
N LEU A 53 -8.96 -11.05 -1.65
CA LEU A 53 -8.40 -12.35 -2.02
C LEU A 53 -8.91 -13.47 -1.10
N LEU A 54 -8.99 -13.22 0.21
CA LEU A 54 -9.52 -14.17 1.20
C LEU A 54 -11.01 -14.45 0.98
N VAL A 55 -11.82 -13.42 0.71
CA VAL A 55 -13.26 -13.59 0.40
C VAL A 55 -13.44 -14.38 -0.89
N ARG A 56 -12.61 -14.12 -1.92
CA ARG A 56 -12.64 -14.86 -3.18
C ARG A 56 -12.25 -16.33 -3.00
N SER A 57 -11.20 -16.61 -2.22
CA SER A 57 -10.79 -17.98 -1.87
C SER A 57 -11.90 -18.74 -1.12
N ARG A 58 -12.55 -18.11 -0.13
CA ARG A 58 -13.66 -18.73 0.62
C ARG A 58 -14.94 -18.96 -0.19
N ARG A 59 -15.16 -18.20 -1.27
CA ARG A 59 -16.26 -18.46 -2.23
C ARG A 59 -15.94 -19.63 -3.14
N GLY A 60 -14.68 -19.77 -3.58
CA GLY A 60 -14.22 -20.93 -4.35
C GLY A 60 -14.50 -22.25 -3.64
N ASP A 61 -14.11 -22.37 -2.37
CA ASP A 61 -14.30 -23.59 -1.57
C ASP A 61 -15.78 -23.95 -1.34
N ARG A 62 -16.66 -22.96 -1.14
CA ARG A 62 -18.09 -23.21 -0.93
C ARG A 62 -18.81 -23.72 -2.17
N THR A 63 -18.33 -23.37 -3.35
CA THR A 63 -18.93 -23.84 -4.61
C THR A 63 -18.49 -25.27 -4.92
N ALA A 64 -17.27 -25.65 -4.53
CA ALA A 64 -16.79 -27.03 -4.60
C ALA A 64 -17.53 -27.95 -3.61
N ALA A 65 -17.79 -27.49 -2.38
CA ALA A 65 -18.52 -28.27 -1.39
C ALA A 65 -20.05 -28.34 -1.63
N GLY A 66 -20.62 -27.40 -2.39
CA GLY A 66 -22.06 -27.36 -2.70
C GLY A 66 -22.48 -28.16 -3.95
N GLY A 67 -21.51 -28.71 -4.71
CA GLY A 67 -21.77 -29.49 -5.92
C GLY A 67 -22.05 -30.98 -5.71
N GLU A 68 -21.87 -31.50 -4.49
CA GLU A 68 -21.97 -32.95 -4.18
C GLU A 68 -23.18 -33.34 -3.32
N GLY A 69 -24.20 -32.49 -3.21
CA GLY A 69 -25.25 -32.64 -2.19
C GLY A 69 -26.71 -32.61 -2.63
N GLY A 70 -27.07 -32.85 -3.90
CA GLY A 70 -28.48 -32.69 -4.31
C GLY A 70 -28.91 -33.35 -5.61
N ASP A 71 -28.95 -34.67 -5.67
CA ASP A 71 -30.07 -35.38 -6.32
C ASP A 71 -30.25 -36.82 -5.78
N PRO A 72 -31.08 -37.02 -4.75
CA PRO A 72 -31.67 -38.31 -4.45
C PRO A 72 -33.17 -38.28 -4.82
N GLY A 73 -33.53 -38.03 -6.08
CA GLY A 73 -34.95 -37.83 -6.40
C GLY A 73 -35.36 -37.96 -7.86
N ALA A 74 -34.72 -38.78 -8.68
CA ALA A 74 -35.14 -38.95 -10.08
C ALA A 74 -34.98 -40.36 -10.64
N ARG A 75 -35.49 -41.39 -9.94
CA ARG A 75 -35.77 -42.71 -10.56
C ARG A 75 -37.04 -43.32 -9.96
N SER A 76 -38.18 -42.79 -10.40
CA SER A 76 -39.49 -43.46 -10.41
C SER A 76 -39.55 -44.46 -11.57
#